data_AF-A0A815VKK0-F1
#
_entry.id   AF-A0A815VKK0-F1
#
_cell.length_a   1.000
_cell.length_b   1.000
_cell.length_c   1.000
_cell.angle_alpha   90.00
_cell.angle_beta   90.00
_cell.angle_gamma   90.00
#
_symmetry.space_group_name_H-M   'P 1'
#
loop_
_entity.id
_entity.type
_entity.pdbx_description
1 polymer ?
#
loop_
_entity_poly.entity_id
_entity_poly.type
_entity_poly.pdbx_seq_one_letter_code
_entity_poly.pdbx_strand_id
1 'polypeptide(L)' 'QYLLANNIHALSYHAGLNDALRQTIHMRWINNECQVICATVAFGMGIDKNNVRFVIHFSIPQSIEVEYINLKL' A
#
# COMPACT_ATOMS: atom_id res chain seq x y z
N GLN A 1 -5.81 1.84 -11.88
CA GLN A 1 -6.07 2.53 -13.16
C GLN A 1 -6.67 3.93 -12.95
N TYR A 2 -7.77 4.07 -12.21
CA TYR A 2 -8.41 5.36 -11.95
C TYR A 2 -7.46 6.48 -11.46
N LEU A 3 -6.61 6.19 -10.47
CA LEU A 3 -5.64 7.17 -9.94
C LEU A 3 -4.65 7.65 -11.01
N LEU A 4 -4.09 6.72 -11.79
CA LEU A 4 -3.15 7.04 -12.88
C LEU A 4 -3.82 7.93 -13.95
N ALA A 5 -5.07 7.65 -14.30
CA ALA A 5 -5.84 8.46 -15.23
C ALA A 5 -6.11 9.90 -14.72
N ASN A 6 -6.05 10.10 -13.41
CA ASN A 6 -6.19 11.41 -12.76
C ASN A 6 -4.82 12.02 -12.39
N ASN A 7 -3.73 11.58 -13.02
CA ASN A 7 -2.35 12.06 -12.77
C ASN A 7 -1.86 11.84 -11.33
N ILE A 8 -2.37 10.83 -10.64
CA ILE A 8 -1.88 10.40 -9.33
C ILE A 8 -0.99 9.18 -9.52
N HIS A 9 0.29 9.31 -9.16
CA HIS A 9 1.24 8.21 -9.26
C HIS A 9 0.93 7.16 -8.19
N ALA A 10 0.41 6.01 -8.64
CA ALA A 10 -0.02 4.91 -7.79
C ALA A 10 0.49 3.55 -8.27
N LEU A 11 0.84 2.66 -7.34
CA LEU A 11 1.20 1.26 -7.61
C LEU A 11 0.25 0.32 -6.86
N SER A 12 -0.05 -0.83 -7.45
CA SER A 12 -0.86 -1.88 -6.83
C SER A 12 0.01 -2.89 -6.09
N TYR A 13 -0.39 -3.33 -4.90
CA TYR A 13 0.30 -4.37 -4.15
C TYR A 13 -0.68 -5.45 -3.64
N HIS A 14 -0.53 -6.69 -4.08
CA HIS A 14 -1.42 -7.78 -3.68
C HIS A 14 -0.74 -9.16 -3.82
N ALA A 15 -1.36 -10.19 -3.23
CA ALA A 15 -0.82 -11.55 -3.21
C ALA A 15 -0.65 -12.20 -4.60
N GLY A 16 -1.39 -11.74 -5.61
CA GLY A 16 -1.23 -12.19 -7.00
C GLY A 16 0.05 -11.70 -7.71
N LEU A 17 0.87 -10.83 -7.08
CA LEU A 17 2.15 -10.40 -7.64
C LEU A 17 3.26 -11.36 -7.22
N ASN A 18 4.21 -11.62 -8.12
CA ASN A 18 5.41 -12.38 -7.76
C ASN A 18 6.33 -11.58 -6.80
N ASP A 19 7.22 -12.29 -6.12
CA ASP A 19 8.10 -11.70 -5.09
C ASP A 19 9.00 -10.59 -5.63
N ALA A 20 9.60 -10.78 -6.80
CA ALA A 20 10.47 -9.80 -7.42
C ALA A 20 9.76 -8.47 -7.68
N LEU A 21 8.50 -8.53 -8.13
CA LEU A 21 7.68 -7.36 -8.37
C LEU A 21 7.23 -6.70 -7.06
N ARG A 22 6.86 -7.50 -6.05
CA ARG A 22 6.55 -6.98 -4.70
C ARG A 22 7.72 -6.22 -4.11
N GLN A 23 8.95 -6.75 -4.23
CA GLN A 23 10.18 -6.10 -3.78
C GLN A 23 10.45 -4.80 -4.55
N THR A 24 10.28 -4.83 -5.88
CA THR A 24 10.46 -3.64 -6.72
C THR A 24 9.48 -2.53 -6.31
N ILE A 25 8.19 -2.85 -6.15
CA ILE A 25 7.17 -1.87 -5.73
C ILE A 25 7.48 -1.30 -4.35
N HIS A 26 7.89 -2.17 -3.41
CA HIS A 26 8.28 -1.76 -2.07
C HIS A 26 9.44 -0.75 -2.10
N MET A 27 10.51 -1.04 -2.85
CA MET A 27 11.66 -0.14 -2.98
C MET A 27 11.28 1.21 -3.61
N ARG A 28 10.50 1.19 -4.69
CA ARG A 28 10.05 2.43 -5.36
C ARG A 28 9.23 3.32 -4.43
N TRP A 29 8.39 2.72 -3.59
CA TRP A 29 7.57 3.48 -2.66
C TRP A 29 8.35 4.01 -1.45
N ILE A 30 9.27 3.22 -0.89
CA ILE A 30 10.19 3.70 0.16
C ILE A 30 11.00 4.90 -0.35
N ASN A 31 11.48 4.85 -1.60
CA ASN A 31 12.25 5.90 -2.27
C ASN A 31 11.40 7.12 -2.72
N ASN A 32 10.10 7.16 -2.41
CA ASN A 32 9.16 8.23 -2.81
C ASN A 32 8.97 8.37 -4.34
N GLU A 33 9.23 7.34 -5.15
CA GLU A 33 8.94 7.37 -6.60
C GLU A 33 7.44 7.26 -6.90
N CYS A 34 6.65 6.87 -5.90
CA CYS A 34 5.21 6.72 -5.98
C CYS A 34 4.55 7.36 -4.76
N GLN A 35 3.44 8.07 -4.98
CA GLN A 35 2.72 8.77 -3.92
C GLN A 35 1.75 7.85 -3.19
N VAL A 36 1.15 6.89 -3.89
CA VAL A 36 0.07 6.04 -3.37
C VAL A 36 0.37 4.56 -3.61
N ILE A 37 0.17 3.73 -2.58
CA ILE A 37 0.06 2.28 -2.76
C ILE A 37 -1.40 1.88 -2.58
N CYS A 38 -1.96 1.19 -3.57
CA CYS A 38 -3.25 0.52 -3.46
C CYS A 38 -2.99 -0.95 -3.13
N ALA A 39 -3.24 -1.36 -1.89
CA ALA A 39 -2.95 -2.71 -1.44
C ALA A 39 -4.21 -3.50 -1.04
N THR A 40 -4.14 -4.83 -1.19
CA THR A 40 -5.04 -5.76 -0.50
C THR A 40 -4.42 -6.19 0.85
N VAL A 41 -5.20 -6.81 1.73
CA VAL A 41 -4.88 -7.16 3.13
C VAL A 41 -3.38 -7.36 3.42
N ALA A 42 -2.87 -6.53 4.35
CA ALA A 42 -1.52 -6.54 4.94
C ALA A 42 -0.31 -6.27 4.00
N PHE A 43 -0.38 -5.21 3.19
CA PHE A 43 0.84 -4.42 2.95
C PHE A 43 1.18 -3.75 4.28
N GLY A 44 2.19 -4.20 5.01
CA GLY A 44 2.48 -3.63 6.34
C GLY A 44 3.37 -4.45 7.27
N MET A 45 3.52 -5.77 7.06
CA MET A 45 4.50 -6.52 7.84
C MET A 45 5.93 -6.15 7.40
N GLY A 46 6.56 -5.23 8.14
CA GLY A 46 7.95 -4.80 7.92
C GLY A 46 8.12 -3.53 7.09
N ILE A 47 7.04 -2.77 6.89
CA ILE A 47 7.14 -1.43 6.34
C ILE A 47 7.50 -0.47 7.47
N ASP A 48 8.58 0.29 7.28
CA ASP A 48 8.95 1.40 8.16
C ASP A 48 9.14 2.64 7.29
N LYS A 49 8.03 3.35 7.04
CA LYS A 49 8.03 4.60 6.29
C LYS A 49 7.47 5.73 7.14
N ASN A 50 8.37 6.41 7.86
CA ASN A 50 8.05 7.50 8.78
C ASN A 50 7.21 8.66 8.20
N ASN A 51 7.16 8.81 6.88
CA ASN A 51 6.40 9.87 6.21
C ASN A 51 5.05 9.43 5.59
N VAL A 52 4.46 8.32 6.03
CA VAL A 52 3.08 7.96 5.67
C VAL A 52 2.10 8.94 6.34
N ARG A 53 1.31 9.66 5.53
CA ARG A 53 0.40 10.71 6.03
C ARG A 53 -1.05 10.28 6.14
N PHE A 54 -1.49 9.34 5.30
CA PHE A 54 -2.87 8.90 5.26
C PHE A 54 -2.92 7.40 4.98
N VAL A 55 -3.86 6.73 5.63
CA VAL A 55 -4.29 5.36 5.34
C VAL A 55 -5.78 5.43 5.02
N ILE A 56 -6.17 4.93 3.84
CA ILE A 56 -7.56 4.99 3.37
C ILE A 56 -8.10 3.57 3.26
N HIS A 57 -9.16 3.28 4.01
CA HIS A 57 -9.86 2.01 3.98
C HIS A 57 -10.99 2.09 2.97
N PHE A 58 -10.80 1.48 1.79
CA PHE A 58 -11.80 1.52 0.72
C PHE A 58 -13.01 0.61 0.99
N SER A 59 -12.90 -0.28 1.97
CA SER A 59 -13.98 -1.14 2.44
C SER A 59 -13.89 -1.26 3.96
N ILE A 60 -15.04 -1.43 4.60
CA ILE A 60 -15.08 -1.62 6.06
C ILE A 60 -14.33 -2.91 6.40
N PRO A 61 -13.35 -2.87 7.32
CA PRO A 61 -12.65 -4.07 7.78
C PRO A 61 -13.61 -5.10 8.35
N GLN A 62 -13.23 -6.37 8.22
CA GLN A 62 -14.02 -7.48 8.76
C GLN A 62 -13.99 -7.53 10.30
N SER A 63 -12.96 -6.95 10.93
CA SER A 63 -12.85 -6.83 12.39
C SER A 63 -11.98 -5.63 12.80
N ILE A 64 -12.04 -5.27 14.09
CA ILE A 64 -11.18 -4.25 14.69
C ILE A 64 -9.70 -4.66 14.65
N GLU A 65 -9.38 -5.95 14.75
CA GLU A 65 -7.98 -6.38 14.63
C GLU A 65 -7.43 -6.14 13.23
N VAL A 66 -8.23 -6.42 12.19
CA VAL A 66 -7.85 -6.15 10.79
C VAL A 66 -7.67 -4.65 10.57
N GLU A 67 -8.53 -3.81 11.15
CA GLU A 67 -8.37 -2.35 11.13
C GLU A 67 -7.02 -1.93 11.72
N TYR A 68 -6.70 -2.42 12.91
CA TYR A 68 -5.46 -2.07 13.61
C TYR A 68 -4.20 -2.52 12.85
N ILE A 69 -4.23 -3.69 12.21
CA ILE A 69 -3.13 -4.18 11.36
C ILE A 69 -2.93 -3.27 10.15
N ASN A 70 -4.01 -2.84 9.49
CA ASN A 70 -3.93 -1.99 8.30
C ASN A 70 -3.44 -0.56 8.60
N LEU A 71 -3.62 -0.07 9.83
CA LEU A 71 -3.12 1.24 10.26
C LEU A 71 -1.62 1.26 10.62
N LYS A 72 -0.99 0.09 10.81
CA LYS A 72 0.41 -0.05 11.25
C LYS A 72 1.45 0.00 10.12
N LEU A 73 1.20 0.80 9.09
CA LEU A 73 2.19 1.09 8.04
C LEU A 73 3.40 1.86 8.59
#